data_AF-A0ABD5S307-F1
#
_entry.id   AF-A0ABD5S307-F1
#
_cell.length_a   1.000
_cell.length_b   1.000
_cell.length_c   1.000
_cell.angle_alpha   90.00
_cell.angle_beta   90.00
_cell.angle_gamma   90.00
#
_symmetry.space_group_name_H-M   'P 1'
#
loop_
_entity.id
_entity.type
_entity.pdbx_description
1 polymer ?
#
loop_
_entity_poly.entity_id
_entity_poly.type
_entity_poly.pdbx_seq_one_letter_code
_entity_poly.pdbx_strand_id
1 'polypeptide(L)'
;LFAWSAALVELVGGLLLPLGLVTRLAALLAASEMAVATLAVHLGNGFLVSEGGFEFTLVLALIALSLVLTGPGSPSVDRDLLGGRLDPLARSRSGGPAGA
;
A
#
# COMPACT_ATOMS: atom_id res chain seq x y z
N LEU A 1 2.31 11.87 21.87
CA LEU A 1 3.20 10.98 21.08
C LEU A 1 2.41 10.22 20.02
N PHE A 2 1.43 9.39 20.42
CA PHE A 2 0.63 8.58 19.49
C PHE A 2 -0.03 9.37 18.34
N ALA A 3 -0.64 10.52 18.63
CA ALA A 3 -1.27 11.37 17.62
C ALA A 3 -0.29 11.89 16.55
N TRP A 4 0.93 12.25 16.94
CA TRP A 4 1.96 12.69 15.99
C TRP A 4 2.48 11.54 15.13
N SER A 5 2.62 10.35 15.72
CA SER A 5 3.00 9.14 14.98
C SER A 5 1.93 8.73 13.97
N ALA A 6 0.65 8.76 14.35
CA ALA A 6 -0.48 8.47 13.46
C ALA A 6 -0.51 9.47 12.29
N ALA A 7 -0.47 10.78 12.58
CA ALA A 7 -0.47 11.81 11.54
C ALA A 7 0.69 11.67 10.54
N LEU A 8 1.89 11.29 11.03
CA LEU A 8 3.03 11.05 10.16
C LEU A 8 2.83 9.81 9.28
N VAL A 9 2.33 8.71 9.86
CA VAL A 9 2.05 7.46 9.13
C VAL A 9 0.95 7.67 8.09
N GLU A 10 -0.11 8.40 8.43
CA GLU A 10 -1.21 8.72 7.50
C GLU A 10 -0.73 9.59 6.34
N LEU A 11 0.03 10.65 6.63
CA LEU A 11 0.53 11.56 5.61
C LEU A 11 1.54 10.87 4.68
N VAL A 12 2.55 10.21 5.25
CA VAL A 12 3.62 9.57 4.48
C VAL A 12 3.09 8.32 3.80
N GLY A 13 2.38 7.45 4.52
CA GLY A 13 1.78 6.24 3.96
C GLY A 13 0.75 6.55 2.87
N GLY A 14 -0.10 7.56 3.08
CA GLY A 14 -1.07 8.05 2.10
C GLY A 14 -0.42 8.60 0.82
N LEU A 15 0.81 9.10 0.88
CA LEU A 15 1.57 9.55 -0.29
C LEU A 15 2.33 8.39 -0.96
N LEU A 16 2.90 7.47 -0.19
CA LEU A 16 3.69 6.34 -0.69
C LEU A 16 2.84 5.31 -1.45
N LEU A 17 1.63 5.01 -0.96
CA LEU A 17 0.71 4.04 -1.56
C LEU A 17 0.32 4.36 -3.02
N PRO A 18 -0.16 5.56 -3.37
CA PRO A 18 -0.49 5.90 -4.76
C PRO A 18 0.73 6.03 -5.66
N LEU A 19 1.90 6.39 -5.11
CA LEU A 19 3.17 6.38 -5.86
C LEU A 19 3.68 4.96 -6.13
N GLY A 20 3.11 3.97 -5.43
CA GLY A 20 3.56 2.59 -5.54
C GLY A 20 4.99 2.41 -5.05
N LEU A 21 5.42 3.18 -4.04
CA LEU A 21 6.75 3.10 -3.43
C LEU A 21 6.66 2.37 -2.09
N VAL A 22 7.47 1.34 -1.89
CA VAL A 22 7.46 0.45 -0.70
C VAL A 22 6.04 -0.02 -0.34
N THR A 23 5.22 -0.31 -1.36
CA THR A 23 3.76 -0.44 -1.23
C THR A 23 3.33 -1.45 -0.18
N ARG A 24 3.99 -2.61 -0.11
CA ARG A 24 3.64 -3.65 0.88
C ARG A 24 3.86 -3.18 2.32
N LEU A 25 4.94 -2.45 2.57
CA LEU A 25 5.25 -1.96 3.92
C LEU A 25 4.33 -0.79 4.29
N ALA A 26 4.12 0.16 3.38
CA ALA A 26 3.19 1.27 3.58
C ALA A 26 1.76 0.77 3.81
N ALA A 27 1.32 -0.23 3.03
CA ALA A 27 0.01 -0.86 3.17
C ALA A 27 -0.13 -1.62 4.49
N LEU A 28 0.92 -2.29 4.97
CA LEU A 28 0.90 -3.01 6.23
C LEU A 28 0.75 -2.05 7.42
N LEU A 29 1.47 -0.92 7.38
CA LEU A 29 1.35 0.13 8.39
C LEU A 29 -0.06 0.74 8.40
N ALA A 30 -0.60 1.08 7.22
CA ALA A 30 -1.95 1.61 7.09
C ALA A 30 -3.03 0.62 7.57
N ALA A 31 -2.91 -0.66 7.21
CA ALA A 31 -3.83 -1.70 7.68
C ALA A 31 -3.78 -1.87 9.21
N SER A 32 -2.59 -1.80 9.79
CA SER A 32 -2.39 -1.93 11.24
C SER A 32 -2.98 -0.74 12.00
N GLU A 33 -2.76 0.47 11.50
CA GLU A 33 -3.27 1.70 12.10
C GLU A 33 -4.82 1.74 12.03
N MET A 34 -5.41 1.45 10.87
CA MET A 34 -6.86 1.34 10.72
C MET A 34 -7.49 0.22 11.56
N ALA A 35 -6.78 -0.89 11.79
CA ALA A 35 -7.22 -1.92 12.72
C ALA A 35 -7.23 -1.41 14.17
N VAL A 36 -6.21 -0.66 14.59
CA VAL A 36 -6.18 -0.02 15.91
C VAL A 36 -7.29 1.01 16.03
N ALA A 37 -7.50 1.88 15.03
CA ALA A 37 -8.60 2.85 15.04
C ALA A 37 -9.96 2.17 15.16
N THR A 38 -10.18 1.09 14.39
CA THR A 38 -11.38 0.26 14.46
C THR A 38 -11.60 -0.26 15.88
N LEU A 39 -10.62 -0.97 16.46
CA LEU A 39 -10.78 -1.65 17.74
C LEU A 39 -10.81 -0.71 18.94
N ALA A 40 -9.98 0.34 18.93
CA ALA A 40 -9.75 1.19 20.09
C ALA A 40 -10.67 2.42 20.14
N VAL A 41 -11.14 2.92 19.00
CA VAL A 41 -11.90 4.18 18.93
C VAL A 41 -13.32 3.96 18.44
N HIS A 42 -13.53 3.15 17.41
CA HIS A 42 -14.81 3.10 16.69
C HIS A 42 -15.69 1.89 17.01
N LEU A 43 -15.13 0.79 17.55
CA LEU A 43 -15.85 -0.46 17.78
C LEU A 43 -17.07 -0.28 18.72
N GLY A 44 -16.95 0.62 19.71
CA GLY A 44 -18.02 0.90 20.66
C GLY A 44 -19.15 1.79 20.10
N ASN A 45 -18.94 2.44 18.97
CA ASN A 45 -19.88 3.43 18.40
C ASN A 45 -20.90 2.79 17.43
N GLY A 46 -20.91 1.47 17.32
CA GLY A 46 -21.73 0.73 16.36
C GLY A 46 -21.09 0.65 14.98
N PHE A 47 -21.86 0.22 13.98
CA PHE A 47 -21.33 -0.06 12.65
C PHE A 47 -21.21 1.21 11.80
N LEU A 48 -22.30 1.96 11.63
CA LEU A 48 -22.41 3.02 10.63
C LEU A 48 -21.49 4.20 10.91
N VAL A 49 -20.78 4.65 9.87
CA VAL A 49 -19.89 5.81 9.97
C VAL A 49 -20.63 7.11 10.32
N SER A 50 -21.92 7.24 9.96
CA SER A 50 -22.74 8.40 10.31
C SER A 50 -22.88 8.61 11.82
N GLU A 51 -22.82 7.52 12.57
CA GLU A 51 -22.87 7.50 14.05
C GLU A 51 -21.47 7.47 14.68
N GLY A 52 -20.42 7.66 13.87
CA GLY A 52 -19.03 7.49 14.30
C GLY A 52 -18.61 6.03 14.48
N GLY A 53 -19.34 5.09 13.88
CA GLY A 53 -19.06 3.67 13.89
C GLY A 53 -17.82 3.24 13.09
N PHE A 54 -17.50 1.95 13.14
CA PHE A 54 -16.25 1.40 12.60
C PHE A 54 -16.29 1.00 11.12
N GLU A 55 -17.42 1.13 10.44
CA GLU A 55 -17.59 0.75 9.03
C GLU A 55 -16.46 1.30 8.14
N PHE A 56 -16.20 2.60 8.22
CA PHE A 56 -15.22 3.24 7.35
C PHE A 56 -13.78 2.82 7.67
N THR A 57 -13.41 2.78 8.96
CA THR A 57 -12.05 2.35 9.37
C THR A 57 -11.80 0.88 9.02
N LEU A 58 -12.82 0.03 9.12
CA LEU A 58 -12.73 -1.37 8.73
C LEU A 58 -12.56 -1.53 7.21
N VAL A 59 -13.32 -0.77 6.41
CA VAL A 59 -13.17 -0.76 4.95
C VAL A 59 -11.75 -0.35 4.56
N LEU A 60 -11.22 0.71 5.15
CA LEU A 60 -9.85 1.16 4.89
C LEU A 60 -8.81 0.11 5.31
N ALA A 61 -8.98 -0.56 6.46
CA ALA A 61 -8.11 -1.65 6.90
C ALA A 61 -8.09 -2.80 5.88
N LEU A 62 -9.25 -3.20 5.37
CA LEU A 62 -9.37 -4.29 4.39
C LEU A 62 -8.78 -3.91 3.03
N ILE A 63 -8.99 -2.67 2.58
CA ILE A 63 -8.37 -2.16 1.35
C ILE A 63 -6.84 -2.19 1.49
N ALA A 64 -6.31 -1.65 2.58
CA ALA A 64 -4.87 -1.65 2.84
C ALA A 64 -4.32 -3.09 2.93
N LEU A 65 -5.02 -4.00 3.62
CA LEU A 65 -4.64 -5.41 3.67
C LEU A 65 -4.63 -6.07 2.29
N SER A 66 -5.58 -5.73 1.41
CA SER A 66 -5.59 -6.22 0.04
C SER A 66 -4.33 -5.79 -0.74
N LEU A 67 -3.83 -4.58 -0.49
CA LEU A 67 -2.58 -4.07 -1.08
C LEU A 67 -1.34 -4.74 -0.48
N VAL A 68 -1.37 -5.15 0.79
CA VAL A 68 -0.31 -5.98 1.38
C VAL A 68 -0.18 -7.29 0.62
N LEU A 69 -1.31 -7.93 0.29
CA LEU A 69 -1.35 -9.22 -0.39
C LEU A 69 -0.98 -9.07 -1.88
N THR A 70 -1.65 -8.16 -2.58
CA THR A 70 -1.49 -7.98 -4.04
C THR A 70 -0.20 -7.25 -4.41
N GLY A 71 0.30 -6.36 -3.55
CA GLY A 71 1.50 -5.56 -3.81
C GLY A 71 1.26 -4.37 -4.74
N PRO A 72 2.33 -3.74 -5.25
CA PRO A 72 2.23 -2.57 -6.12
C PRO A 72 1.59 -2.90 -7.49
N GLY A 73 0.73 -1.99 -7.98
CA GLY A 73 0.05 -2.10 -9.28
C GLY A 73 0.98 -1.92 -10.50
N SER A 74 0.40 -2.01 -11.70
CA SER A 74 1.15 -2.01 -12.97
C SER A 74 1.96 -0.73 -13.24
N PRO A 75 1.42 0.48 -13.02
CA PRO A 75 2.23 1.70 -12.88
C PRO A 75 2.65 1.84 -11.41
N SER A 76 3.87 1.42 -11.08
CA SER A 76 4.43 1.65 -9.74
C SER A 76 5.91 1.98 -9.84
N VAL A 77 6.34 2.94 -9.03
CA VAL A 77 7.76 3.31 -8.91
C VAL A 77 8.59 2.13 -8.40
N ASP A 78 8.01 1.27 -7.55
CA ASP A 78 8.62 0.00 -7.15
C ASP A 78 8.99 -0.88 -8.34
N ARG A 79 8.13 -0.98 -9.36
CA ARG A 79 8.42 -1.78 -10.56
C ARG A 79 9.55 -1.18 -11.40
N ASP A 80 9.55 0.13 -11.61
CA ASP A 80 10.58 0.77 -12.43
C ASP A 80 11.95 0.73 -11.75
N LEU A 81 12.00 0.85 -10.42
CA LEU A 81 13.24 0.84 -9.65
C LEU A 81 13.75 -0.57 -9.30
N LEU A 82 12.86 -1.54 -9.05
CA LEU A 82 13.22 -2.90 -8.63
C LEU A 82 13.10 -3.94 -9.76
N GLY A 83 12.17 -3.75 -10.70
CA GLY A 83 11.92 -4.66 -11.82
C GLY A 83 12.96 -4.57 -12.94
N GLY A 84 13.50 -3.38 -13.23
CA GLY A 84 14.53 -3.19 -14.26
C GLY A 84 15.86 -3.90 -13.98
N ARG A 85 16.07 -4.39 -12.75
CA ARG A 85 17.28 -5.15 -12.37
C ARG A 85 17.25 -6.63 -12.79
N LEU A 86 16.10 -7.16 -13.21
CA LEU A 86 15.93 -8.59 -13.55
C LEU A 86 15.71 -8.86 -15.05
N ASP A 87 15.80 -7.83 -15.90
CA ASP A 87 15.79 -7.98 -17.36
C ASP A 87 17.18 -8.08 -18.05
N PRO A 88 18.24 -8.73 -17.51
CA PRO A 88 19.42 -9.10 -18.31
C PRO A 88 19.07 -9.99 -19.53
N LEU A 89 18.00 -10.78 -19.44
CA LEU A 89 17.64 -11.77 -20.47
C LEU A 89 16.86 -11.17 -21.66
N ALA A 90 16.16 -10.05 -21.47
CA ALA A 90 15.53 -9.31 -22.56
C ALA A 90 16.60 -8.68 -23.49
N ARG A 91 17.73 -8.26 -22.92
CA ARG A 91 18.89 -7.71 -23.65
C ARG A 91 19.64 -8.75 -24.47
N SER A 92 19.58 -10.03 -24.09
CA SER A 92 20.22 -11.13 -24.82
C SER A 92 19.41 -11.60 -26.04
N ARG A 93 18.10 -11.32 -26.10
CA ARG A 93 17.23 -11.73 -27.22
C ARG A 93 17.16 -10.73 -28.36
N SER A 94 17.59 -9.49 -28.14
CA SER A 94 17.70 -8.47 -29.21
C SER A 94 19.02 -8.53 -29.99
N GLY A 95 19.94 -9.43 -29.62
CA GLY A 95 21.21 -9.67 -30.31
C GLY A 95 21.19 -10.83 -31.32
N GLY A 96 20.03 -11.21 -31.85
CA GLY A 96 19.97 -12.15 -32.98
C GLY A 96 20.60 -11.50 -34.22
N PRO A 97 21.46 -12.20 -34.98
CA PRO A 97 22.25 -11.59 -36.04
C PRO A 97 21.36 -10.92 -37.09
N ALA A 98 21.52 -9.61 -37.23
CA ALA A 98 21.05 -8.87 -38.37
C ALA A 98 21.88 -9.32 -39.58
N GLY A 99 21.24 -10.06 -40.50
CA GLY A 99 21.74 -10.28 -41.86
C GLY A 99 22.99 -11.15 -41.98
N ALA A 100 22.79 -12.38 -42.44
CA ALA A 100 23.74 -13.11 -43.27
C ALA A 100 22.95 -13.93 -44.30
#